data_AF-A0A8S3S5W1-F1
#
_entry.id   AF-A0A8S3S5W1-F1
#
_cell.length_a   1.000
_cell.length_b   1.000
_cell.length_c   1.000
_cell.angle_alpha   90.00
_cell.angle_beta   90.00
_cell.angle_gamma   90.00
#
_symmetry.space_group_name_H-M   'P 1'
#
loop_
_entity.id
_entity.type
_entity.pdbx_description
1 polymer ?
#
loop_
_entity_poly.entity_id
_entity_poly.type
_entity_poly.pdbx_seq_one_letter_code
_entity_poly.pdbx_strand_id
1 'polypeptide(L)'
;MAGNVAALTGSCVWLVVATVLSLPVSTTHSIVGATVGFSLVVHGTKGVNWIKMASIFGSWFISPLLSGIVSALTFLLVHHLVLKKGKQHSQTPKPLEPGLKLLPIFYAFTAAINLFSVFYKGSHLLHFDKIPLYGVLILTFGSALLVALLVKFVFTPWYRKRILAEVAKVKDKESLSSISVDNEFGKSRDVLVQSSVHMAHSSVKEYDVDQSGTKYPLKDDKETDVLYTEVEETGTPFNASTPLKSSANGIEDKTPEKDTLTTSFSTPLANDNSDLPLLDKYDESKVFTKNNDDSKNTSSSSASSSTEDEETKRMIARENLKDKPECVALFSFLQILTATFGSFAHGGNDVSNSIGPLVAVWLIGTEGSALQKAQTPIWILFYGGFGIAIGLWIYGRRVIKTMGTDLAKITPSSGFCIEIGSALTVLIASNIGIPISSTHCKVGSVVAVGRVRSRENVDWKLFRNIALAWIVTVPVSGGISALTMFIFSLVM
;
A
#
# COMPACT_ATOMS: atom_id res chain seq x y z
N MET A 1 22.39 -8.02 34.52
CA MET A 1 20.95 -7.73 34.56
C MET A 1 20.62 -6.32 34.06
N ALA A 2 21.10 -5.25 34.70
CA ALA A 2 20.77 -3.85 34.36
C ALA A 2 20.78 -3.50 32.85
N GLY A 3 21.81 -3.93 32.10
CA GLY A 3 21.89 -3.71 30.65
C GLY A 3 20.70 -4.25 29.85
N ASN A 4 20.16 -5.41 30.22
CA ASN A 4 18.96 -5.97 29.55
C ASN A 4 17.71 -5.13 29.84
N VAL A 5 17.60 -4.57 31.06
CA VAL A 5 16.51 -3.66 31.45
C VAL A 5 16.64 -2.36 30.66
N ALA A 6 17.85 -1.79 30.56
CA ALA A 6 18.13 -0.63 29.73
C ALA A 6 17.80 -0.88 28.24
N ALA A 7 18.13 -2.07 27.72
CA ALA A 7 17.84 -2.46 26.34
C ALA A 7 16.33 -2.54 26.07
N LEU A 8 15.57 -3.15 26.98
CA LEU A 8 14.10 -3.20 26.91
C LEU A 8 13.48 -1.81 27.02
N THR A 9 13.96 -0.95 27.91
CA THR A 9 13.49 0.44 28.05
C THR A 9 13.76 1.25 26.78
N GLY A 10 15.00 1.25 26.29
CA GLY A 10 15.39 1.99 25.09
C GLY A 10 14.68 1.52 23.83
N SER A 11 14.41 0.21 23.73
CA SER A 11 13.61 -0.33 22.64
C SER A 11 12.12 0.01 22.77
N CYS A 12 11.53 -0.19 23.95
CA CYS A 12 10.11 0.07 24.21
C CYS A 12 9.74 1.55 23.97
N VAL A 13 10.49 2.49 24.55
CA VAL A 13 10.22 3.93 24.41
C VAL A 13 10.25 4.35 22.93
N TRP A 14 11.25 3.90 22.16
CA TRP A 14 11.31 4.21 20.73
C TRP A 14 10.16 3.57 19.93
N LEU A 15 9.84 2.29 20.18
CA LEU A 15 8.77 1.59 19.48
C LEU A 15 7.39 2.23 19.75
N VAL A 16 7.13 2.69 20.96
CA VAL A 16 5.91 3.45 21.30
C VAL A 16 5.87 4.78 20.55
N VAL A 17 6.95 5.58 20.58
CA VAL A 17 7.04 6.86 19.85
C VAL A 17 6.84 6.67 18.34
N ALA A 18 7.53 5.71 17.73
CA ALA A 18 7.39 5.40 16.30
C ALA A 18 5.98 4.93 15.95
N THR A 19 5.33 4.12 16.79
CA THR A 19 3.94 3.67 16.60
C THR A 19 2.94 4.81 16.72
N VAL A 20 3.15 5.76 17.64
CA VAL A 20 2.37 7.00 17.74
C VAL A 20 2.51 7.84 16.46
N LEU A 21 3.74 7.97 15.93
CA LEU A 21 4.04 8.64 14.67
C LEU A 21 3.62 7.83 13.41
N SER A 22 3.02 6.64 13.58
CA SER A 22 2.61 5.72 12.49
C SER A 22 3.77 5.24 11.59
N LEU A 23 5.00 5.26 12.10
CA LEU A 23 6.20 4.83 11.37
C LEU A 23 6.40 3.30 11.49
N PRO A 24 6.41 2.53 10.39
CA PRO A 24 6.71 1.10 10.41
C PRO A 24 8.20 0.84 10.62
N VAL A 25 8.62 0.88 11.89
CA VAL A 25 9.98 0.58 12.35
C VAL A 25 10.16 -0.90 12.74
N SER A 26 11.41 -1.34 12.81
CA SER A 26 11.78 -2.72 13.14
C SER A 26 12.02 -2.92 14.64
N THR A 27 11.34 -3.91 15.24
CA THR A 27 11.58 -4.38 16.61
C THR A 27 13.02 -4.89 16.78
N THR A 28 13.49 -5.71 15.82
CA THR A 28 14.85 -6.26 15.78
C THR A 28 15.91 -5.15 15.79
N HIS A 29 15.71 -4.07 15.03
CA HIS A 29 16.67 -2.96 14.98
C HIS A 29 16.68 -2.16 16.28
N SER A 30 15.49 -1.99 16.88
CA SER A 30 15.32 -1.25 18.11
C SER A 30 16.00 -1.96 19.28
N ILE A 31 15.85 -3.29 19.41
CA ILE A 31 16.54 -4.03 20.48
C ILE A 31 18.04 -4.21 20.21
N VAL A 32 18.48 -4.38 18.96
CA VAL A 32 19.92 -4.43 18.61
C VAL A 32 20.60 -3.08 18.87
N GLY A 33 19.98 -1.97 18.48
CA GLY A 33 20.48 -0.62 18.75
C GLY A 33 20.56 -0.33 20.25
N ALA A 34 19.48 -0.63 20.99
CA ALA A 34 19.47 -0.54 22.45
C ALA A 34 20.56 -1.40 23.12
N THR A 35 20.79 -2.62 22.62
CA THR A 35 21.85 -3.52 23.11
C THR A 35 23.25 -2.95 22.90
N VAL A 36 23.53 -2.35 21.72
CA VAL A 36 24.78 -1.61 21.48
C VAL A 36 24.89 -0.43 22.44
N GLY A 37 23.80 0.32 22.63
CA GLY A 37 23.72 1.49 23.50
C GLY A 37 24.21 1.24 24.93
N PHE A 38 23.61 0.28 25.66
CA PHE A 38 24.08 -0.02 27.02
C PHE A 38 25.49 -0.63 27.04
N SER A 39 25.84 -1.45 26.03
CA SER A 39 27.12 -2.14 26.00
C SER A 39 28.31 -1.17 25.85
N LEU A 40 28.13 -0.11 25.05
CA LEU A 40 29.11 0.97 24.91
C LEU A 40 29.33 1.75 26.21
N VAL A 41 28.30 1.91 27.05
CA VAL A 41 28.43 2.59 28.36
C VAL A 41 29.22 1.75 29.35
N VAL A 42 28.97 0.44 29.44
CA VAL A 42 29.57 -0.43 30.46
C VAL A 42 30.95 -0.96 30.07
N HIS A 43 31.16 -1.29 28.79
CA HIS A 43 32.36 -2.00 28.32
C HIS A 43 33.08 -1.27 27.16
N GLY A 44 32.63 -0.07 26.79
CA GLY A 44 33.14 0.65 25.62
C GLY A 44 33.00 -0.16 24.33
N THR A 45 33.88 0.11 23.37
CA THR A 45 33.91 -0.60 22.09
C THR A 45 34.22 -2.09 22.20
N LYS A 46 34.73 -2.57 23.35
CA LYS A 46 35.05 -3.99 23.59
C LYS A 46 33.81 -4.85 23.90
N GLY A 47 32.72 -4.23 24.36
CA GLY A 47 31.46 -4.94 24.65
C GLY A 47 30.64 -5.35 23.42
N VAL A 48 31.03 -4.90 22.22
CA VAL A 48 30.27 -5.11 20.98
C VAL A 48 31.08 -5.99 20.04
N ASN A 49 30.50 -7.11 19.59
CA ASN A 49 31.10 -7.92 18.52
C ASN A 49 30.82 -7.27 17.16
N TRP A 50 31.72 -6.39 16.72
CA TRP A 50 31.58 -5.60 15.48
C TRP A 50 31.43 -6.45 14.22
N ILE A 51 32.04 -7.64 14.15
CA ILE A 51 31.93 -8.55 12.99
C ILE A 51 30.50 -9.12 12.90
N LYS A 52 29.94 -9.61 14.01
CA LYS A 52 28.53 -10.02 14.07
C LYS A 52 27.61 -8.84 13.80
N MET A 53 27.90 -7.67 14.36
CA MET A 53 27.09 -6.46 14.15
C MET A 53 27.06 -6.02 12.69
N ALA A 54 28.19 -6.07 11.97
CA ALA A 54 28.26 -5.80 10.54
C ALA A 54 27.45 -6.80 9.69
N SER A 55 27.48 -8.09 10.06
CA SER A 55 26.64 -9.11 9.42
C SER A 55 25.14 -8.84 9.64
N ILE A 56 24.74 -8.41 10.85
CA ILE A 56 23.39 -8.00 11.18
C ILE A 56 22.98 -6.78 10.33
N PHE A 57 23.78 -5.71 10.30
CA PHE A 57 23.53 -4.52 9.46
C PHE A 57 23.35 -4.89 7.98
N GLY A 58 24.21 -5.76 7.42
CA GLY A 58 24.10 -6.22 6.03
C GLY A 58 22.77 -6.94 5.75
N SER A 59 22.31 -7.78 6.69
CA SER A 59 21.04 -8.51 6.57
C SER A 59 19.82 -7.59 6.43
N TRP A 60 19.87 -6.37 6.96
CA TRP A 60 18.75 -5.41 6.95
C TRP A 60 18.52 -4.73 5.60
N PHE A 61 19.54 -4.70 4.74
CA PHE A 61 19.44 -4.28 3.34
C PHE A 61 19.10 -5.46 2.41
N ILE A 62 19.61 -6.65 2.71
CA ILE A 62 19.34 -7.87 1.94
C ILE A 62 17.89 -8.36 2.13
N SER A 63 17.35 -8.31 3.35
CA SER A 63 16.00 -8.78 3.68
C SER A 63 14.85 -8.11 2.90
N PRO A 64 14.76 -6.76 2.74
CA PRO A 64 13.73 -6.14 1.90
C PRO A 64 13.94 -6.42 0.40
N LEU A 65 15.19 -6.54 -0.07
CA LEU A 65 15.48 -6.86 -1.46
C LEU A 65 15.07 -8.30 -1.81
N LEU A 66 15.50 -9.26 -1.00
CA LEU A 66 15.23 -10.69 -1.20
C LEU A 66 13.73 -10.99 -1.13
N SER A 67 13.03 -10.49 -0.12
CA SER A 67 11.56 -10.60 -0.01
C SER A 67 10.81 -9.90 -1.13
N GLY A 68 11.30 -8.73 -1.58
CA GLY A 68 10.81 -8.05 -2.76
C GLY A 68 10.90 -8.92 -4.02
N ILE A 69 12.06 -9.54 -4.26
CA ILE A 69 12.28 -10.47 -5.38
C ILE A 69 11.37 -11.70 -5.27
N VAL A 70 11.32 -12.37 -4.12
CA VAL A 70 10.47 -13.57 -3.92
C VAL A 70 8.99 -13.24 -4.10
N SER A 71 8.53 -12.10 -3.59
CA SER A 71 7.13 -11.66 -3.72
C SER A 71 6.78 -11.23 -5.15
N ALA A 72 7.71 -10.56 -5.85
CA ALA A 72 7.57 -10.21 -7.26
C ALA A 72 7.52 -11.46 -8.16
N LEU A 73 8.39 -12.44 -7.94
CA LEU A 73 8.37 -13.72 -8.65
C LEU A 73 7.08 -14.49 -8.37
N THR A 74 6.63 -14.52 -7.10
CA THR A 74 5.34 -15.13 -6.71
C THR A 74 4.17 -14.43 -7.42
N PHE A 75 4.15 -13.10 -7.45
CA PHE A 75 3.12 -12.34 -8.15
C PHE A 75 3.14 -12.56 -9.67
N LEU A 76 4.32 -12.59 -10.30
CA LEU A 76 4.46 -12.89 -11.73
C LEU A 76 4.01 -14.31 -12.05
N LEU A 77 4.31 -15.29 -11.19
CA LEU A 77 3.85 -16.68 -11.32
C LEU A 77 2.33 -16.78 -11.21
N VAL A 78 1.73 -16.18 -10.18
CA VAL A 78 0.26 -16.13 -9.99
C VAL A 78 -0.41 -15.41 -11.17
N HIS A 79 0.14 -14.28 -11.63
CA HIS A 79 -0.37 -13.53 -12.77
C HIS A 79 -0.27 -14.35 -14.07
N HIS A 80 0.83 -15.07 -14.30
CA HIS A 80 0.98 -15.92 -15.48
C HIS A 80 -0.02 -17.10 -15.46
N LEU A 81 -0.12 -17.81 -14.33
CA LEU A 81 -0.95 -19.01 -14.19
C LEU A 81 -2.45 -18.72 -14.15
N VAL A 82 -2.88 -17.64 -13.49
CA VAL A 82 -4.30 -17.31 -13.28
C VAL A 82 -4.80 -16.23 -14.23
N LEU A 83 -4.06 -15.14 -14.42
CA LEU A 83 -4.56 -13.95 -15.11
C LEU A 83 -4.28 -13.96 -16.62
N LYS A 84 -3.07 -14.38 -17.06
CA LYS A 84 -2.70 -14.38 -18.49
C LYS A 84 -3.46 -15.42 -19.32
N LYS A 85 -3.76 -16.60 -18.74
CA LYS A 85 -4.58 -17.64 -19.40
C LYS A 85 -6.05 -17.26 -19.60
N GLY A 86 -6.51 -16.11 -19.09
CA GLY A 86 -7.84 -15.56 -19.34
C GLY A 86 -8.00 -14.81 -20.69
N LYS A 87 -6.94 -14.72 -21.52
CA LYS A 87 -7.01 -14.13 -22.88
C LYS A 87 -7.26 -15.20 -23.95
N GLN A 88 -8.41 -15.87 -23.94
CA GLN A 88 -8.81 -16.73 -25.05
C GLN A 88 -10.32 -16.69 -25.30
N HIS A 89 -10.68 -15.97 -26.37
CA HIS A 89 -11.85 -16.06 -27.26
C HIS A 89 -13.17 -16.72 -26.78
N SER A 90 -14.28 -16.06 -27.10
CA SER A 90 -15.70 -16.45 -26.87
C SER A 90 -16.30 -16.18 -25.47
N GLN A 91 -17.62 -15.96 -25.47
CA GLN A 91 -18.40 -15.29 -24.42
C GLN A 91 -18.72 -16.19 -23.20
N THR A 92 -17.71 -16.65 -22.46
CA THR A 92 -17.93 -17.33 -21.15
C THR A 92 -17.03 -16.79 -20.03
N PRO A 93 -17.56 -16.52 -18.82
CA PRO A 93 -16.81 -15.91 -17.72
C PRO A 93 -15.93 -16.95 -16.99
N LYS A 94 -14.74 -17.23 -17.52
CA LYS A 94 -13.87 -18.31 -17.02
C LYS A 94 -12.40 -18.00 -16.66
N PRO A 95 -12.00 -16.80 -16.19
CA PRO A 95 -10.74 -16.68 -15.42
C PRO A 95 -10.81 -17.46 -14.09
N LEU A 96 -12.04 -17.76 -13.63
CA LEU A 96 -12.34 -18.48 -12.40
C LEU A 96 -11.91 -19.96 -12.43
N GLU A 97 -12.04 -20.68 -13.55
CA GLU A 97 -11.78 -22.14 -13.57
C GLU A 97 -10.28 -22.53 -13.48
N PRO A 98 -9.33 -21.82 -14.10
CA PRO A 98 -7.90 -21.99 -13.80
C PRO A 98 -7.58 -21.70 -12.32
N GLY A 99 -8.14 -20.61 -11.78
CA GLY A 99 -7.95 -20.23 -10.38
C GLY A 99 -8.47 -21.28 -9.38
N LEU A 100 -9.69 -21.79 -9.58
CA LEU A 100 -10.28 -22.87 -8.76
C LEU A 100 -9.44 -24.17 -8.81
N LYS A 101 -8.81 -24.47 -9.95
CA LYS A 101 -7.90 -25.64 -10.08
C LYS A 101 -6.56 -25.43 -9.37
N LEU A 102 -6.13 -24.18 -9.19
CA LEU A 102 -4.89 -23.81 -8.47
C LEU A 102 -5.09 -23.63 -6.96
N LEU A 103 -6.32 -23.40 -6.46
CA LEU A 103 -6.61 -23.29 -5.02
C LEU A 103 -5.97 -24.41 -4.17
N PRO A 104 -6.12 -25.71 -4.48
CA PRO A 104 -5.53 -26.77 -3.66
C PRO A 104 -4.01 -26.66 -3.54
N ILE A 105 -3.34 -26.19 -4.61
CA ILE A 105 -1.88 -26.04 -4.66
C ILE A 105 -1.44 -24.84 -3.82
N PHE A 106 -2.14 -23.70 -3.91
CA PHE A 106 -1.84 -22.53 -3.07
C PHE A 106 -2.05 -22.82 -1.58
N TYR A 107 -3.11 -23.55 -1.21
CA TYR A 107 -3.37 -23.92 0.19
C TYR A 107 -2.34 -24.94 0.69
N ALA A 108 -2.00 -25.95 -0.11
CA ALA A 108 -0.97 -26.93 0.21
C ALA A 108 0.41 -26.27 0.39
N PHE A 109 0.80 -25.37 -0.50
CA PHE A 109 2.06 -24.63 -0.41
C PHE A 109 2.11 -23.71 0.83
N THR A 110 1.01 -23.01 1.11
CA THR A 110 0.86 -22.19 2.32
C THR A 110 0.98 -23.05 3.59
N ALA A 111 0.27 -24.18 3.65
CA ALA A 111 0.37 -25.12 4.76
C ALA A 111 1.77 -25.72 4.90
N ALA A 112 2.43 -26.07 3.80
CA ALA A 112 3.79 -26.61 3.80
C ALA A 112 4.80 -25.64 4.42
N ILE A 113 4.81 -24.36 4.03
CA ILE A 113 5.71 -23.34 4.60
C ILE A 113 5.53 -23.23 6.12
N ASN A 114 4.27 -23.22 6.59
CA ASN A 114 3.97 -23.01 8.00
C ASN A 114 4.21 -24.26 8.84
N LEU A 115 3.83 -25.44 8.36
CA LEU A 115 4.10 -26.71 9.06
C LEU A 115 5.60 -27.03 9.08
N PHE A 116 6.35 -26.68 8.02
CA PHE A 116 7.81 -26.71 8.07
C PHE A 116 8.35 -25.80 9.17
N SER A 117 7.86 -24.57 9.30
CA SER A 117 8.22 -23.64 10.39
C SER A 117 7.86 -24.16 11.80
N VAL A 118 6.82 -24.98 11.94
CA VAL A 118 6.39 -25.55 13.23
C VAL A 118 7.21 -26.79 13.61
N PHE A 119 7.55 -27.65 12.64
CA PHE A 119 8.26 -28.91 12.90
C PHE A 119 9.79 -28.76 12.80
N TYR A 120 10.32 -28.02 11.84
CA TYR A 120 11.76 -27.84 11.67
C TYR A 120 12.32 -26.92 12.76
N LYS A 121 13.22 -27.46 13.61
CA LYS A 121 13.69 -26.78 14.83
C LYS A 121 12.54 -26.34 15.74
N GLY A 122 11.44 -27.12 15.75
CA GLY A 122 10.23 -26.83 16.49
C GLY A 122 10.37 -26.88 18.01
N SER A 123 9.24 -26.71 18.71
CA SER A 123 9.24 -26.66 20.18
C SER A 123 9.82 -27.91 20.83
N HIS A 124 10.85 -27.71 21.64
CA HIS A 124 11.49 -28.75 22.47
C HIS A 124 10.52 -29.38 23.49
N LEU A 125 9.41 -28.70 23.84
CA LEU A 125 8.34 -29.28 24.67
C LEU A 125 7.56 -30.39 23.93
N LEU A 126 7.36 -30.22 22.63
CA LEU A 126 6.68 -31.20 21.76
C LEU A 126 7.65 -32.21 21.13
N HIS A 127 8.93 -32.14 21.50
CA HIS A 127 10.02 -32.94 20.96
C HIS A 127 10.21 -32.84 19.44
N PHE A 128 9.75 -31.74 18.83
CA PHE A 128 9.88 -31.50 17.39
C PHE A 128 11.34 -31.21 16.98
N ASP A 129 12.15 -30.72 17.91
CA ASP A 129 13.61 -30.61 17.82
C ASP A 129 14.32 -31.95 17.54
N LYS A 130 13.73 -33.07 17.99
CA LYS A 130 14.27 -34.43 17.83
C LYS A 130 13.85 -35.10 16.52
N ILE A 131 12.96 -34.49 15.74
CA ILE A 131 12.49 -35.07 14.47
C ILE A 131 13.56 -34.86 13.40
N PRO A 132 14.11 -35.92 12.76
CA PRO A 132 15.10 -35.77 11.72
C PRO A 132 14.50 -35.10 10.47
N LEU A 133 15.32 -34.42 9.67
CA LEU A 133 14.88 -33.63 8.52
C LEU A 133 13.94 -34.39 7.56
N TYR A 134 14.20 -35.67 7.29
CA TYR A 134 13.32 -36.47 6.44
C TYR A 134 11.91 -36.65 7.05
N GLY A 135 11.81 -36.83 8.37
CA GLY A 135 10.54 -36.91 9.09
C GLY A 135 9.78 -35.58 9.05
N VAL A 136 10.48 -34.47 9.23
CA VAL A 136 9.92 -33.11 9.07
C VAL A 136 9.36 -32.91 7.66
N LEU A 137 10.09 -33.31 6.62
CA LEU A 137 9.64 -33.20 5.23
C LEU A 137 8.43 -34.12 4.95
N ILE A 138 8.43 -35.36 5.45
CA ILE A 138 7.28 -36.29 5.32
C ILE A 138 6.04 -35.73 6.00
N LEU A 139 6.14 -35.25 7.25
CA LEU A 139 5.03 -34.63 7.97
C LEU A 139 4.52 -33.36 7.25
N THR A 140 5.43 -32.53 6.75
CA THR A 140 5.10 -31.30 6.03
C THR A 140 4.37 -31.60 4.71
N PHE A 141 4.95 -32.42 3.84
CA PHE A 141 4.36 -32.73 2.53
C PHE A 141 3.12 -33.63 2.63
N GLY A 142 3.08 -34.57 3.58
CA GLY A 142 1.90 -35.38 3.86
C GLY A 142 0.72 -34.54 4.35
N SER A 143 0.96 -33.61 5.27
CA SER A 143 -0.07 -32.68 5.75
C SER A 143 -0.50 -31.69 4.65
N ALA A 144 0.45 -31.17 3.86
CA ALA A 144 0.15 -30.33 2.71
C ALA A 144 -0.69 -31.07 1.65
N LEU A 145 -0.43 -32.36 1.42
CA LEU A 145 -1.22 -33.21 0.53
C LEU A 145 -2.63 -33.46 1.09
N LEU A 146 -2.77 -33.73 2.39
CA LEU A 146 -4.09 -33.83 3.04
C LEU A 146 -4.89 -32.53 2.92
N VAL A 147 -4.25 -31.36 3.13
CA VAL A 147 -4.86 -30.05 2.88
C VAL A 147 -5.23 -29.89 1.40
N ALA A 148 -4.38 -30.30 0.45
CA ALA A 148 -4.69 -30.27 -0.98
C ALA A 148 -5.95 -31.09 -1.31
N LEU A 149 -6.06 -32.31 -0.76
CA LEU A 149 -7.18 -33.21 -0.99
C LEU A 149 -8.48 -32.67 -0.36
N LEU A 150 -8.42 -32.21 0.89
CA LEU A 150 -9.55 -31.58 1.59
C LEU A 150 -10.03 -30.34 0.83
N VAL A 151 -9.11 -29.46 0.42
CA VAL A 151 -9.46 -28.26 -0.37
C VAL A 151 -10.04 -28.66 -1.72
N LYS A 152 -9.46 -29.63 -2.44
CA LYS A 152 -9.95 -30.10 -3.75
C LYS A 152 -11.36 -30.70 -3.69
N PHE A 153 -11.65 -31.53 -2.69
CA PHE A 153 -12.91 -32.30 -2.62
C PHE A 153 -14.03 -31.63 -1.81
N VAL A 154 -13.70 -30.87 -0.75
CA VAL A 154 -14.69 -30.21 0.11
C VAL A 154 -14.77 -28.72 -0.21
N PHE A 155 -13.65 -28.00 -0.18
CA PHE A 155 -13.65 -26.54 -0.26
C PHE A 155 -13.94 -26.02 -1.67
N THR A 156 -13.22 -26.48 -2.70
CA THR A 156 -13.37 -26.02 -4.09
C THR A 156 -14.80 -26.13 -4.64
N PRO A 157 -15.56 -27.24 -4.48
CA PRO A 157 -16.94 -27.28 -4.96
C PRO A 157 -17.90 -26.37 -4.16
N TRP A 158 -17.69 -26.22 -2.84
CA TRP A 158 -18.45 -25.27 -2.03
C TRP A 158 -18.15 -23.81 -2.41
N TYR A 159 -16.86 -23.47 -2.55
CA TYR A 159 -16.38 -22.14 -2.89
C TYR A 159 -16.76 -21.75 -4.33
N ARG A 160 -16.75 -22.70 -5.28
CA ARG A 160 -17.29 -22.50 -6.64
C ARG A 160 -18.78 -22.11 -6.61
N LYS A 161 -19.61 -22.79 -5.80
CA LYS A 161 -21.03 -22.43 -5.63
C LYS A 161 -21.18 -21.01 -5.05
N ARG A 162 -20.39 -20.65 -4.02
CA ARG A 162 -20.42 -19.31 -3.42
C ARG A 162 -19.98 -18.20 -4.39
N ILE A 163 -18.85 -18.36 -5.10
CA ILE A 163 -18.37 -17.34 -6.04
C ILE A 163 -19.38 -17.13 -7.17
N LEU A 164 -19.96 -18.20 -7.74
CA LEU A 164 -20.96 -18.06 -8.80
C LEU A 164 -22.22 -17.30 -8.32
N ALA A 165 -22.66 -17.53 -7.09
CA ALA A 165 -23.79 -16.81 -6.50
C ALA A 165 -23.49 -15.32 -6.25
N GLU A 166 -22.29 -14.96 -5.78
CA GLU A 166 -21.90 -13.55 -5.60
C GLU A 166 -21.68 -12.84 -6.94
N VAL A 167 -21.05 -13.49 -7.93
CA VAL A 167 -20.85 -12.91 -9.27
C VAL A 167 -22.18 -12.71 -10.01
N ALA A 168 -23.19 -13.53 -9.76
CA ALA A 168 -24.56 -13.29 -10.25
C ALA A 168 -25.13 -11.99 -9.65
N LYS A 169 -25.22 -11.89 -8.31
CA LYS A 169 -25.73 -10.69 -7.61
C LYS A 169 -25.06 -9.38 -8.04
N VAL A 170 -23.74 -9.41 -8.29
CA VAL A 170 -23.00 -8.23 -8.75
C VAL A 170 -23.45 -7.82 -10.15
N LYS A 171 -23.59 -8.78 -11.08
CA LYS A 171 -24.11 -8.50 -12.43
C LYS A 171 -25.57 -8.02 -12.41
N ASP A 172 -26.40 -8.60 -11.56
CA ASP A 172 -27.80 -8.19 -11.39
C ASP A 172 -27.86 -6.73 -10.88
N LYS A 173 -26.98 -6.35 -9.95
CA LYS A 173 -26.84 -4.96 -9.49
C LYS A 173 -26.30 -4.03 -10.57
N GLU A 174 -25.29 -4.45 -11.33
CA GLU A 174 -24.74 -3.65 -12.43
C GLU A 174 -25.80 -3.38 -13.50
N SER A 175 -26.57 -4.41 -13.93
CA SER A 175 -27.65 -4.26 -14.91
C SER A 175 -28.82 -3.42 -14.40
N LEU A 176 -29.22 -3.58 -13.14
CA LEU A 176 -30.20 -2.68 -12.50
C LEU A 176 -29.70 -1.24 -12.47
N SER A 177 -28.42 -1.02 -12.20
CA SER A 177 -27.84 0.34 -12.14
C SER A 177 -27.75 1.00 -13.53
N SER A 178 -27.39 0.26 -14.59
CA SER A 178 -27.42 0.80 -15.94
C SER A 178 -28.86 1.10 -16.38
N ILE A 179 -29.80 0.20 -16.12
CA ILE A 179 -31.24 0.42 -16.41
C ILE A 179 -31.79 1.64 -15.68
N SER A 180 -31.36 1.92 -14.43
CA SER A 180 -31.77 3.16 -13.74
C SER A 180 -31.18 4.42 -14.37
N VAL A 181 -29.90 4.40 -14.78
CA VAL A 181 -29.25 5.53 -15.45
C VAL A 181 -29.87 5.78 -16.83
N ASP A 182 -30.11 4.71 -17.61
CA ASP A 182 -30.78 4.79 -18.91
C ASP A 182 -32.21 5.35 -18.78
N ASN A 183 -32.94 5.03 -17.69
CA ASN A 183 -34.24 5.62 -17.39
C ASN A 183 -34.19 7.10 -16.98
N GLU A 184 -33.15 7.55 -16.25
CA GLU A 184 -32.98 8.97 -15.90
C GLU A 184 -32.59 9.81 -17.13
N PHE A 185 -31.71 9.28 -17.99
CA PHE A 185 -31.43 9.88 -19.29
C PHE A 185 -32.65 9.83 -20.22
N GLY A 186 -33.45 8.77 -20.19
CA GLY A 186 -34.74 8.66 -20.89
C GLY A 186 -35.70 9.77 -20.47
N LYS A 187 -36.03 9.86 -19.17
CA LYS A 187 -36.86 10.96 -18.62
C LYS A 187 -36.36 12.34 -18.98
N SER A 188 -35.05 12.56 -18.93
CA SER A 188 -34.45 13.86 -19.28
C SER A 188 -34.63 14.20 -20.76
N ARG A 189 -34.59 13.20 -21.65
CA ARG A 189 -34.88 13.37 -23.08
C ARG A 189 -36.37 13.59 -23.33
N ASP A 190 -37.25 12.85 -22.66
CA ASP A 190 -38.70 13.01 -22.81
C ASP A 190 -39.17 14.40 -22.36
N VAL A 191 -38.65 14.92 -21.25
CA VAL A 191 -38.92 16.31 -20.78
C VAL A 191 -38.43 17.36 -21.79
N LEU A 192 -37.25 17.18 -22.38
CA LEU A 192 -36.72 18.08 -23.41
C LEU A 192 -37.52 18.00 -24.73
N VAL A 193 -37.95 16.80 -25.13
CA VAL A 193 -38.80 16.60 -26.32
C VAL A 193 -40.18 17.23 -26.09
N GLN A 194 -40.80 17.01 -24.94
CA GLN A 194 -42.13 17.54 -24.63
C GLN A 194 -42.12 19.07 -24.49
N SER A 195 -41.05 19.66 -23.94
CA SER A 195 -40.82 21.11 -23.97
C SER A 195 -40.64 21.65 -25.39
N SER A 196 -39.94 20.91 -26.26
CA SER A 196 -39.75 21.29 -27.67
C SER A 196 -41.03 21.20 -28.49
N VAL A 197 -41.90 20.22 -28.20
CA VAL A 197 -43.22 20.06 -28.84
C VAL A 197 -44.17 21.20 -28.44
N HIS A 198 -44.15 21.67 -27.18
CA HIS A 198 -44.94 22.85 -26.79
C HIS A 198 -44.45 24.15 -27.46
N MET A 199 -43.14 24.33 -27.62
CA MET A 199 -42.59 25.50 -28.33
C MET A 199 -42.93 25.54 -29.83
N ALA A 200 -43.25 24.39 -30.44
CA ALA A 200 -43.53 24.29 -31.87
C ALA A 200 -44.95 24.77 -32.28
N HIS A 201 -45.85 25.03 -31.33
CA HIS A 201 -47.28 25.24 -31.63
C HIS A 201 -47.84 26.64 -31.27
N SER A 202 -46.97 27.62 -30.99
CA SER A 202 -47.34 28.98 -30.54
C SER A 202 -46.98 30.10 -31.55
N SER A 203 -47.01 29.78 -32.85
CA SER A 203 -46.53 30.68 -33.93
C SER A 203 -47.58 30.98 -35.02
N VAL A 204 -48.86 31.07 -34.64
CA VAL A 204 -49.93 31.63 -35.49
C VAL A 204 -50.59 32.78 -34.72
N LYS A 205 -50.55 33.99 -35.30
CA LYS A 205 -51.34 35.13 -34.82
C LYS A 205 -52.50 35.35 -35.79
N GLU A 206 -53.70 35.06 -35.32
CA GLU A 206 -54.92 35.43 -36.03
C GLU A 206 -55.13 36.96 -35.97
N TYR A 207 -55.81 37.49 -36.98
CA TYR A 207 -56.25 38.88 -37.05
C TYR A 207 -57.69 38.88 -37.57
N ASP A 208 -58.62 39.43 -36.79
CA ASP A 208 -59.96 39.68 -37.28
C ASP A 208 -60.02 40.94 -38.16
N VAL A 209 -60.98 40.98 -39.10
CA VAL A 209 -61.12 42.07 -40.08
C VAL A 209 -62.60 42.39 -40.28
N ASP A 210 -63.01 43.63 -39.99
CA ASP A 210 -64.35 44.12 -40.30
C ASP A 210 -64.44 44.74 -41.72
N GLN A 211 -65.66 45.02 -42.17
CA GLN A 211 -65.93 45.55 -43.51
C GLN A 211 -65.63 47.07 -43.66
N SER A 212 -64.90 47.68 -42.72
CA SER A 212 -64.44 49.08 -42.79
C SER A 212 -62.90 49.23 -42.87
N GLY A 213 -62.15 48.15 -42.63
CA GLY A 213 -60.74 48.05 -43.02
C GLY A 213 -59.72 48.79 -42.15
N THR A 214 -60.09 49.21 -40.93
CA THR A 214 -59.18 49.88 -39.97
C THR A 214 -58.77 48.95 -38.84
N LYS A 215 -57.46 48.85 -38.53
CA LYS A 215 -56.93 47.92 -37.51
C LYS A 215 -56.69 48.61 -36.16
N TYR A 216 -57.04 47.91 -35.08
CA TYR A 216 -56.71 48.29 -33.70
C TYR A 216 -56.10 47.09 -32.95
N PRO A 217 -55.14 47.31 -32.03
CA PRO A 217 -54.69 46.28 -31.10
C PRO A 217 -55.71 46.08 -29.97
N LEU A 218 -55.93 44.84 -29.56
CA LEU A 218 -56.58 44.52 -28.29
C LEU A 218 -55.70 44.97 -27.12
N LYS A 219 -56.33 45.28 -25.97
CA LYS A 219 -55.69 45.89 -24.81
C LYS A 219 -56.07 45.12 -23.54
N ASP A 220 -55.06 44.76 -22.74
CA ASP A 220 -55.25 44.06 -21.47
C ASP A 220 -55.89 44.94 -20.40
N ASP A 221 -56.77 44.35 -19.57
CA ASP A 221 -57.12 44.84 -18.23
C ASP A 221 -57.72 43.68 -17.39
N LYS A 222 -56.91 43.16 -16.43
CA LYS A 222 -57.29 42.80 -15.03
C LYS A 222 -58.38 41.73 -14.74
N GLU A 223 -58.47 41.07 -13.56
CA GLU A 223 -57.57 40.80 -12.42
C GLU A 223 -58.37 40.02 -11.35
N THR A 224 -57.93 38.83 -10.91
CA THR A 224 -58.36 38.20 -9.63
C THR A 224 -57.56 36.93 -9.34
N ASP A 225 -56.99 36.81 -8.14
CA ASP A 225 -56.53 35.53 -7.58
C ASP A 225 -56.51 35.63 -6.02
N VAL A 226 -56.92 34.58 -5.29
CA VAL A 226 -57.12 34.66 -3.82
C VAL A 226 -56.76 33.35 -3.08
N LEU A 227 -55.59 33.41 -2.42
CA LEU A 227 -55.25 32.94 -1.05
C LEU A 227 -55.65 31.52 -0.57
N TYR A 228 -54.65 30.76 -0.06
CA TYR A 228 -54.57 30.06 1.25
C TYR A 228 -53.27 29.21 1.29
N THR A 229 -52.56 28.92 2.40
CA THR A 229 -52.41 29.52 3.74
C THR A 229 -51.11 28.97 4.36
N GLU A 230 -50.47 29.72 5.27
CA GLU A 230 -49.20 29.35 5.93
C GLU A 230 -49.36 28.41 7.15
N VAL A 231 -48.26 27.73 7.51
CA VAL A 231 -47.88 27.41 8.90
C VAL A 231 -46.37 27.56 9.04
N GLU A 232 -45.89 28.44 9.93
CA GLU A 232 -44.48 28.55 10.33
C GLU A 232 -44.13 27.57 11.47
N GLU A 233 -42.84 27.25 11.65
CA GLU A 233 -42.18 27.49 12.94
C GLU A 233 -40.63 27.59 12.85
N THR A 234 -40.14 28.77 13.22
CA THR A 234 -38.82 29.18 13.77
C THR A 234 -37.58 28.24 13.78
N GLY A 235 -36.35 28.74 13.58
CA GLY A 235 -35.97 30.13 13.25
C GLY A 235 -34.48 30.52 13.37
N THR A 236 -34.20 31.76 12.93
CA THR A 236 -33.02 32.63 13.18
C THR A 236 -31.60 32.21 12.74
N PRO A 237 -30.98 32.92 11.76
CA PRO A 237 -29.54 32.99 11.55
C PRO A 237 -28.91 34.25 12.21
N PHE A 238 -27.59 34.44 12.09
CA PHE A 238 -26.91 35.72 12.36
C PHE A 238 -25.85 36.03 11.29
N ASN A 239 -25.63 37.31 10.98
CA ASN A 239 -24.79 37.79 9.86
C ASN A 239 -24.26 39.21 10.16
N ALA A 240 -23.45 39.78 9.23
CA ALA A 240 -22.86 41.14 9.24
C ALA A 240 -21.67 41.35 10.24
N SER A 241 -20.68 42.22 10.01
CA SER A 241 -20.36 43.07 8.83
C SER A 241 -18.90 43.57 8.86
N THR A 242 -18.34 43.90 7.69
CA THR A 242 -17.09 44.68 7.49
C THR A 242 -17.25 46.16 7.87
N PRO A 243 -16.16 46.92 8.14
CA PRO A 243 -15.62 47.81 7.08
C PRO A 243 -14.08 48.05 7.12
N LEU A 244 -13.57 48.83 6.16
CA LEU A 244 -12.15 49.14 5.89
C LEU A 244 -11.69 50.54 6.39
N LYS A 245 -10.39 50.66 6.73
CA LYS A 245 -9.45 51.83 6.72
C LYS A 245 -8.08 51.30 7.19
N SER A 246 -6.90 51.51 6.59
CA SER A 246 -6.15 52.72 6.16
C SER A 246 -5.77 53.66 7.33
N SER A 247 -4.53 54.16 7.50
CA SER A 247 -3.28 54.07 6.69
C SER A 247 -2.00 54.41 7.52
N ALA A 248 -0.82 54.35 6.86
CA ALA A 248 0.41 55.16 7.07
C ALA A 248 1.61 54.71 7.98
N ASN A 249 2.71 54.36 7.28
CA ASN A 249 4.09 54.91 7.36
C ASN A 249 5.18 54.41 8.35
N GLY A 250 6.44 54.38 7.84
CA GLY A 250 7.71 54.12 8.54
C GLY A 250 8.54 52.97 7.91
N ILE A 251 9.07 53.06 6.68
CA ILE A 251 10.32 53.74 6.24
C ILE A 251 11.61 53.13 6.82
N GLU A 252 12.36 52.39 5.99
CA GLU A 252 13.71 52.79 5.54
C GLU A 252 14.09 52.09 4.21
N ASP A 253 15.15 52.55 3.55
CA ASP A 253 15.52 52.26 2.14
C ASP A 253 17.04 52.04 1.96
N LYS A 254 17.43 51.25 0.94
CA LYS A 254 18.63 51.49 0.10
C LYS A 254 18.77 50.53 -1.09
N THR A 255 19.07 51.13 -2.24
CA THR A 255 19.61 50.55 -3.49
C THR A 255 20.48 51.64 -4.16
N PRO A 256 21.00 51.51 -5.40
CA PRO A 256 21.52 50.35 -6.15
C PRO A 256 23.01 50.57 -6.58
N GLU A 257 23.63 49.65 -7.32
CA GLU A 257 24.35 50.02 -8.57
C GLU A 257 24.58 48.82 -9.53
N LYS A 258 25.19 49.09 -10.70
CA LYS A 258 25.48 48.14 -11.79
C LYS A 258 27.01 47.97 -11.94
N ASP A 259 27.48 46.97 -12.68
CA ASP A 259 27.99 47.27 -14.05
C ASP A 259 28.23 46.03 -14.94
N THR A 260 28.64 46.28 -16.19
CA THR A 260 28.79 45.29 -17.28
C THR A 260 30.25 45.10 -17.68
N LEU A 261 30.66 43.90 -18.11
CA LEU A 261 31.83 43.74 -19.00
C LEU A 261 31.79 42.43 -19.81
N THR A 262 32.35 42.47 -21.03
CA THR A 262 32.31 41.38 -22.03
C THR A 262 33.66 41.19 -22.73
N THR A 263 34.15 39.95 -22.83
CA THR A 263 35.07 39.45 -23.88
C THR A 263 34.83 37.94 -24.01
N SER A 264 34.52 37.30 -25.15
CA SER A 264 35.01 37.37 -26.53
C SER A 264 36.31 36.59 -26.77
N PHE A 265 36.22 35.39 -27.34
CA PHE A 265 37.29 34.74 -28.11
C PHE A 265 36.66 33.77 -29.14
N SER A 266 37.32 33.60 -30.30
CA SER A 266 36.76 32.92 -31.47
C SER A 266 37.64 31.79 -32.02
N THR A 267 36.96 30.81 -32.63
CA THR A 267 37.37 29.85 -33.69
C THR A 267 38.49 30.33 -34.63
N PRO A 268 39.32 29.44 -35.27
CA PRO A 268 38.83 28.62 -36.40
C PRO A 268 39.59 27.31 -36.78
N LEU A 269 39.13 26.71 -37.90
CA LEU A 269 39.76 25.70 -38.80
C LEU A 269 39.68 24.19 -38.40
N ALA A 270 39.64 23.21 -39.31
CA ALA A 270 39.20 23.14 -40.74
C ALA A 270 39.22 21.68 -41.27
N ASN A 271 38.59 21.43 -42.43
CA ASN A 271 38.78 20.31 -43.39
C ASN A 271 38.41 18.86 -42.98
N ASP A 272 38.15 17.92 -43.90
CA ASP A 272 37.44 17.94 -45.22
C ASP A 272 37.21 16.49 -45.74
N ASN A 273 36.53 16.33 -46.89
CA ASN A 273 36.31 15.10 -47.71
C ASN A 273 35.24 14.11 -47.16
N SER A 274 34.21 13.64 -47.88
CA SER A 274 34.01 13.13 -49.27
C SER A 274 34.34 11.62 -49.43
N ASP A 275 33.65 10.79 -50.24
CA ASP A 275 32.53 11.06 -51.16
C ASP A 275 31.68 9.80 -51.56
N LEU A 276 30.38 10.04 -51.86
CA LEU A 276 29.51 9.33 -52.84
C LEU A 276 29.13 7.80 -52.68
N PRO A 277 28.28 7.14 -53.53
CA PRO A 277 27.09 6.40 -53.03
C PRO A 277 26.80 5.01 -53.71
N LEU A 278 25.58 4.45 -53.52
CA LEU A 278 24.70 3.72 -54.48
C LEU A 278 23.39 3.31 -53.74
N LEU A 279 22.17 3.52 -54.28
CA LEU A 279 21.29 2.53 -54.95
C LEU A 279 21.22 1.14 -54.26
N ASP A 280 20.07 0.50 -54.01
CA ASP A 280 18.65 0.68 -54.40
C ASP A 280 17.77 -0.18 -53.42
N LYS A 281 16.42 -0.33 -53.41
CA LYS A 281 15.28 0.07 -54.26
C LYS A 281 13.96 0.02 -53.43
N TYR A 282 12.97 0.87 -53.77
CA TYR A 282 11.48 0.82 -53.60
C TYR A 282 10.84 -0.14 -52.55
N ASP A 283 9.91 0.24 -51.65
CA ASP A 283 8.77 1.20 -51.62
C ASP A 283 7.46 0.74 -52.32
N GLU A 284 6.35 0.73 -51.57
CA GLU A 284 5.03 1.32 -51.95
C GLU A 284 3.94 1.19 -50.85
N SER A 285 2.93 2.07 -50.90
CA SER A 285 1.73 2.20 -50.02
C SER A 285 1.97 2.60 -48.54
N LYS A 286 1.65 3.81 -48.05
CA LYS A 286 0.43 4.68 -48.15
C LYS A 286 -0.78 4.06 -47.40
N VAL A 287 -1.62 4.80 -46.65
CA VAL A 287 -1.91 6.24 -46.61
C VAL A 287 -2.02 6.76 -45.16
N PHE A 288 -1.60 8.01 -44.90
CA PHE A 288 -2.09 8.80 -43.76
C PHE A 288 -2.39 10.22 -44.24
N THR A 289 -3.68 10.56 -44.38
CA THR A 289 -4.12 11.86 -44.91
C THR A 289 -4.13 12.93 -43.82
N LYS A 290 -3.36 13.99 -44.05
CA LYS A 290 -3.34 15.20 -43.24
C LYS A 290 -4.35 16.22 -43.80
N ASN A 291 -5.01 16.96 -42.93
CA ASN A 291 -5.44 18.34 -43.19
C ASN A 291 -5.25 19.17 -41.92
N ASN A 292 -4.91 20.45 -42.09
CA ASN A 292 -4.80 21.41 -40.99
C ASN A 292 -6.16 22.03 -40.69
N ASP A 293 -6.30 22.61 -39.50
CA ASP A 293 -6.76 24.00 -39.43
C ASP A 293 -5.86 24.77 -38.44
N ASP A 294 -5.37 25.94 -38.85
CA ASP A 294 -4.43 26.76 -38.09
C ASP A 294 -5.19 27.88 -37.35
N SER A 295 -5.21 27.86 -36.02
CA SER A 295 -5.43 29.08 -35.23
C SER A 295 -4.33 29.25 -34.19
N LYS A 296 -3.38 30.14 -34.47
CA LYS A 296 -2.44 30.62 -33.46
C LYS A 296 -3.17 31.56 -32.52
N ASN A 297 -3.19 31.24 -31.24
CA ASN A 297 -3.35 32.26 -30.21
C ASN A 297 -2.30 32.02 -29.11
N THR A 298 -1.21 32.79 -29.18
CA THR A 298 -0.11 32.73 -28.23
C THR A 298 -0.53 33.32 -26.89
N SER A 299 -0.62 32.49 -25.85
CA SER A 299 -0.53 32.94 -24.47
C SER A 299 0.40 32.01 -23.69
N SER A 300 1.30 32.60 -22.90
CA SER A 300 2.39 31.88 -22.24
C SER A 300 1.95 31.34 -20.87
N SER A 301 1.49 30.09 -20.83
CA SER A 301 1.24 29.36 -19.57
C SER A 301 1.32 27.84 -19.77
N SER A 302 2.52 27.26 -19.58
CA SER A 302 2.73 25.80 -19.73
C SER A 302 3.90 25.25 -18.89
N ALA A 303 4.05 25.76 -17.67
CA ALA A 303 4.95 25.17 -16.66
C ALA A 303 4.19 24.40 -15.56
N SER A 304 2.88 24.62 -15.40
CA SER A 304 2.02 23.97 -14.40
C SER A 304 1.33 22.71 -14.92
N SER A 305 0.81 22.76 -16.15
CA SER A 305 -0.09 21.74 -16.74
C SER A 305 0.51 20.33 -16.84
N SER A 306 1.83 20.22 -17.01
CA SER A 306 2.52 18.92 -17.03
C SER A 306 2.42 18.14 -15.71
N THR A 307 2.18 18.84 -14.59
CA THR A 307 2.00 18.24 -13.26
C THR A 307 0.60 17.66 -13.09
N GLU A 308 -0.43 18.41 -13.51
CA GLU A 308 -1.84 18.03 -13.40
C GLU A 308 -2.18 16.86 -14.34
N ASP A 309 -1.62 16.87 -15.56
CA ASP A 309 -1.71 15.75 -16.51
C ASP A 309 -1.09 14.46 -15.93
N GLU A 310 0.08 14.56 -15.30
CA GLU A 310 0.76 13.41 -14.70
C GLU A 310 0.04 12.90 -13.44
N GLU A 311 -0.48 13.79 -12.59
CA GLU A 311 -1.29 13.40 -11.44
C GLU A 311 -2.62 12.77 -11.85
N THR A 312 -3.27 13.29 -12.90
CA THR A 312 -4.50 12.72 -13.49
C THR A 312 -4.24 11.34 -14.09
N LYS A 313 -3.16 11.16 -14.88
CA LYS A 313 -2.74 9.83 -15.36
C LYS A 313 -2.48 8.87 -14.21
N ARG A 314 -1.83 9.32 -13.12
CA ARG A 314 -1.58 8.53 -11.91
C ARG A 314 -2.87 8.12 -11.22
N MET A 315 -3.87 8.99 -11.12
CA MET A 315 -5.19 8.63 -10.60
C MET A 315 -5.88 7.59 -11.48
N ILE A 316 -5.92 7.78 -12.81
CA ILE A 316 -6.51 6.83 -13.76
C ILE A 316 -5.78 5.49 -13.72
N ALA A 317 -4.44 5.48 -13.67
CA ALA A 317 -3.64 4.27 -13.53
C ALA A 317 -3.92 3.56 -12.20
N ARG A 318 -4.04 4.31 -11.09
CA ARG A 318 -4.38 3.77 -9.76
C ARG A 318 -5.84 3.31 -9.63
N GLU A 319 -6.76 3.84 -10.43
CA GLU A 319 -8.14 3.36 -10.53
C GLU A 319 -8.20 2.01 -11.26
N ASN A 320 -7.49 1.90 -12.39
CA ASN A 320 -7.39 0.67 -13.19
C ASN A 320 -6.66 -0.50 -12.46
N LEU A 321 -6.13 -0.28 -11.26
CA LEU A 321 -5.58 -1.34 -10.39
C LEU A 321 -6.62 -2.24 -9.71
N LYS A 322 -7.90 -2.23 -10.11
CA LYS A 322 -8.93 -3.17 -9.61
C LYS A 322 -8.69 -4.59 -10.16
N ASP A 323 -8.61 -5.59 -9.28
CA ASP A 323 -8.64 -7.00 -9.72
C ASP A 323 -10.05 -7.34 -10.25
N LYS A 324 -10.15 -8.28 -11.20
CA LYS A 324 -11.46 -8.81 -11.66
C LYS A 324 -12.27 -9.36 -10.47
N PRO A 325 -13.61 -9.21 -10.44
CA PRO A 325 -14.43 -9.64 -9.31
C PRO A 325 -14.28 -11.13 -8.99
N GLU A 326 -14.13 -12.01 -9.99
CA GLU A 326 -13.90 -13.44 -9.72
C GLU A 326 -12.55 -13.69 -9.05
N CYS A 327 -11.52 -12.89 -9.37
CA CYS A 327 -10.20 -12.96 -8.76
C CYS A 327 -10.18 -12.35 -7.36
N VAL A 328 -10.90 -11.26 -7.12
CA VAL A 328 -11.13 -10.70 -5.77
C VAL A 328 -11.78 -11.75 -4.88
N ALA A 329 -12.87 -12.36 -5.31
CA ALA A 329 -13.58 -13.40 -4.55
C ALA A 329 -12.70 -14.65 -4.34
N LEU A 330 -11.92 -15.06 -5.34
CA LEU A 330 -11.00 -16.20 -5.24
C LEU A 330 -9.90 -15.97 -4.18
N PHE A 331 -9.22 -14.81 -4.22
CA PHE A 331 -8.06 -14.53 -3.38
C PHE A 331 -8.41 -13.96 -2.00
N SER A 332 -9.61 -13.42 -1.77
CA SER A 332 -9.94 -12.79 -0.47
C SER A 332 -9.84 -13.74 0.73
N PHE A 333 -10.42 -14.94 0.68
CA PHE A 333 -10.29 -15.92 1.77
C PHE A 333 -8.86 -16.45 1.89
N LEU A 334 -8.20 -16.71 0.76
CA LEU A 334 -6.80 -17.16 0.73
C LEU A 334 -5.86 -16.12 1.35
N GLN A 335 -6.11 -14.82 1.14
CA GLN A 335 -5.37 -13.73 1.76
C GLN A 335 -5.59 -13.66 3.28
N ILE A 336 -6.80 -13.92 3.79
CA ILE A 336 -7.05 -14.01 5.23
C ILE A 336 -6.26 -15.18 5.84
N LEU A 337 -6.25 -16.33 5.16
CA LEU A 337 -5.49 -17.51 5.57
C LEU A 337 -3.97 -17.20 5.60
N THR A 338 -3.42 -16.59 4.54
CA THR A 338 -2.00 -16.23 4.52
C THR A 338 -1.63 -15.11 5.48
N ALA A 339 -2.53 -14.16 5.78
CA ALA A 339 -2.29 -13.15 6.81
C ALA A 339 -2.26 -13.75 8.23
N THR A 340 -3.12 -14.74 8.51
CA THR A 340 -3.11 -15.49 9.78
C THR A 340 -1.77 -16.22 9.97
N PHE A 341 -1.30 -16.88 8.91
CA PHE A 341 0.01 -17.56 8.89
C PHE A 341 1.21 -16.59 8.93
N GLY A 342 1.14 -15.47 8.22
CA GLY A 342 2.13 -14.38 8.30
C GLY A 342 2.23 -13.81 9.71
N SER A 343 1.10 -13.67 10.42
CA SER A 343 1.05 -13.28 11.83
C SER A 343 1.69 -14.32 12.76
N PHE A 344 1.51 -15.62 12.50
CA PHE A 344 2.22 -16.68 13.23
C PHE A 344 3.75 -16.59 13.05
N ALA A 345 4.22 -16.49 11.80
CA ALA A 345 5.66 -16.36 11.51
C ALA A 345 6.27 -15.08 12.11
N HIS A 346 5.54 -13.95 12.04
CA HIS A 346 5.92 -12.70 12.70
C HIS A 346 5.98 -12.85 14.23
N GLY A 347 5.01 -13.53 14.84
CA GLY A 347 5.00 -13.79 16.28
C GLY A 347 6.21 -14.61 16.73
N GLY A 348 6.51 -15.71 16.04
CA GLY A 348 7.67 -16.56 16.35
C GLY A 348 9.01 -15.81 16.30
N ASN A 349 9.18 -14.92 15.32
CA ASN A 349 10.38 -14.09 15.21
C ASN A 349 10.42 -13.00 16.30
N ASP A 350 9.37 -12.18 16.40
CA ASP A 350 9.38 -10.96 17.21
C ASP A 350 9.20 -11.18 18.72
N VAL A 351 8.61 -12.30 19.16
CA VAL A 351 8.62 -12.68 20.59
C VAL A 351 10.06 -12.76 21.11
N SER A 352 11.01 -13.24 20.32
CA SER A 352 12.42 -13.35 20.73
C SER A 352 13.06 -11.99 21.04
N ASN A 353 12.68 -10.92 20.32
CA ASN A 353 13.20 -9.56 20.50
C ASN A 353 12.81 -8.98 21.87
N SER A 354 11.58 -9.23 22.34
CA SER A 354 11.10 -8.73 23.65
C SER A 354 11.42 -9.69 24.81
N ILE A 355 11.37 -11.01 24.56
CA ILE A 355 11.50 -12.01 25.63
C ILE A 355 12.93 -12.47 25.87
N GLY A 356 13.83 -12.43 24.87
CA GLY A 356 15.25 -12.77 25.04
C GLY A 356 15.93 -11.99 26.18
N PRO A 357 15.86 -10.65 26.21
CA PRO A 357 16.44 -9.86 27.29
C PRO A 357 15.76 -10.11 28.65
N LEU A 358 14.44 -10.32 28.69
CA LEU A 358 13.68 -10.60 29.91
C LEU A 358 14.06 -11.97 30.52
N VAL A 359 14.17 -13.01 29.68
CA VAL A 359 14.66 -14.34 30.08
C VAL A 359 16.10 -14.25 30.58
N ALA A 360 16.94 -13.45 29.93
CA ALA A 360 18.30 -13.20 30.39
C ALA A 360 18.37 -12.41 31.72
N VAL A 361 17.36 -11.62 32.08
CA VAL A 361 17.23 -11.08 33.46
C VAL A 361 16.79 -12.17 34.42
N TRP A 362 15.74 -12.93 34.08
CA TRP A 362 15.19 -13.99 34.92
C TRP A 362 16.24 -15.05 35.28
N LEU A 363 16.90 -15.64 34.28
CA LEU A 363 17.89 -16.70 34.48
C LEU A 363 19.08 -16.23 35.33
N ILE A 364 19.61 -15.02 35.12
CA ILE A 364 20.68 -14.49 35.96
C ILE A 364 20.19 -14.26 37.40
N GLY A 365 18.94 -13.81 37.57
CA GLY A 365 18.32 -13.64 38.88
C GLY A 365 18.05 -14.94 39.64
N THR A 366 17.77 -16.05 38.95
CA THR A 366 17.49 -17.36 39.57
C THR A 366 18.70 -18.29 39.67
N GLU A 367 19.62 -18.27 38.70
CA GLU A 367 20.83 -19.11 38.69
C GLU A 367 22.04 -18.44 39.36
N GLY A 368 22.00 -17.12 39.55
CA GLY A 368 23.18 -16.32 39.95
C GLY A 368 24.31 -16.31 38.91
N SER A 369 24.10 -16.89 37.73
CA SER A 369 25.13 -17.16 36.73
C SER A 369 24.79 -16.57 35.36
N ALA A 370 25.81 -16.07 34.67
CA ALA A 370 25.72 -15.60 33.29
C ALA A 370 25.74 -16.74 32.25
N LEU A 371 25.91 -18.01 32.67
CA LEU A 371 26.04 -19.17 31.78
C LEU A 371 24.71 -19.68 31.20
N GLN A 372 23.56 -19.25 31.75
CA GLN A 372 22.20 -19.44 31.20
C GLN A 372 21.94 -20.86 30.68
N LYS A 373 22.02 -21.85 31.59
CA LYS A 373 21.93 -23.27 31.21
C LYS A 373 20.54 -23.88 31.35
N ALA A 374 19.63 -23.29 32.12
CA ALA A 374 18.27 -23.80 32.23
C ALA A 374 17.42 -23.54 30.97
N GLN A 375 16.40 -24.36 30.77
CA GLN A 375 15.39 -24.14 29.73
C GLN A 375 14.51 -22.93 30.07
N THR A 376 14.16 -22.14 29.05
CA THR A 376 13.32 -20.95 29.21
C THR A 376 11.94 -21.29 29.78
N PRO A 377 11.49 -20.67 30.90
CA PRO A 377 10.16 -20.92 31.45
C PRO A 377 9.04 -20.54 30.47
N ILE A 378 8.18 -21.51 30.15
CA ILE A 378 7.12 -21.41 29.13
C ILE A 378 6.16 -20.24 29.39
N TRP A 379 5.88 -19.91 30.65
CA TRP A 379 5.00 -18.80 31.02
C TRP A 379 5.52 -17.44 30.55
N ILE A 380 6.84 -17.25 30.42
CA ILE A 380 7.45 -16.00 29.93
C ILE A 380 7.20 -15.84 28.42
N LEU A 381 7.15 -16.95 27.67
CA LEU A 381 6.77 -16.93 26.25
C LEU A 381 5.28 -16.58 26.09
N PHE A 382 4.41 -17.14 26.93
CA PHE A 382 2.98 -16.77 26.96
C PHE A 382 2.78 -15.28 27.30
N TYR A 383 3.50 -14.77 28.30
CA TYR A 383 3.50 -13.34 28.65
C TYR A 383 3.88 -12.46 27.44
N GLY A 384 4.93 -12.84 26.70
CA GLY A 384 5.34 -12.13 25.48
C GLY A 384 4.29 -12.15 24.37
N GLY A 385 3.75 -13.33 24.05
CA GLY A 385 2.70 -13.47 23.04
C GLY A 385 1.42 -12.69 23.39
N PHE A 386 1.01 -12.71 24.66
CA PHE A 386 -0.14 -11.95 25.16
C PHE A 386 0.10 -10.44 25.11
N GLY A 387 1.30 -9.97 25.49
CA GLY A 387 1.70 -8.56 25.38
C GLY A 387 1.68 -8.05 23.93
N ILE A 388 2.20 -8.84 22.98
CA ILE A 388 2.15 -8.51 21.55
C ILE A 388 0.70 -8.43 21.04
N ALA A 389 -0.17 -9.37 21.43
CA ALA A 389 -1.57 -9.37 21.04
C ALA A 389 -2.32 -8.12 21.54
N ILE A 390 -2.10 -7.72 22.81
CA ILE A 390 -2.69 -6.51 23.39
C ILE A 390 -2.13 -5.24 22.70
N GLY A 391 -0.82 -5.15 22.49
CA GLY A 391 -0.20 -4.01 21.81
C GLY A 391 -0.72 -3.81 20.38
N LEU A 392 -0.90 -4.90 19.64
CA LEU A 392 -1.49 -4.89 18.31
C LEU A 392 -2.94 -4.40 18.32
N TRP A 393 -3.74 -4.83 19.30
CA TRP A 393 -5.15 -4.42 19.45
C TRP A 393 -5.30 -2.93 19.77
N ILE A 394 -4.52 -2.40 20.71
CA ILE A 394 -4.65 -1.00 21.18
C ILE A 394 -4.05 -0.02 20.16
N TYR A 395 -2.82 -0.25 19.71
CA TYR A 395 -2.04 0.73 18.91
C TYR A 395 -1.78 0.31 17.46
N GLY A 396 -1.79 -0.98 17.14
CA GLY A 396 -1.39 -1.51 15.83
C GLY A 396 -2.13 -0.93 14.63
N ARG A 397 -3.39 -0.51 14.81
CA ARG A 397 -4.24 0.09 13.76
C ARG A 397 -3.58 1.25 12.98
N ARG A 398 -2.67 2.02 13.60
CA ARG A 398 -1.94 3.12 12.93
C ARG A 398 -0.99 2.58 11.86
N VAL A 399 -0.06 1.72 12.27
CA VAL A 399 0.98 1.13 11.40
C VAL A 399 0.36 0.18 10.36
N ILE A 400 -0.70 -0.55 10.73
CA ILE A 400 -1.46 -1.41 9.78
C ILE A 400 -2.02 -0.57 8.62
N LYS A 401 -2.57 0.62 8.88
CA LYS A 401 -3.05 1.51 7.80
C LYS A 401 -1.89 1.93 6.89
N THR A 402 -0.82 2.48 7.45
CA THR A 402 0.32 2.97 6.66
C THR A 402 0.96 1.88 5.79
N MET A 403 1.00 0.64 6.28
CA MET A 403 1.50 -0.52 5.54
C MET A 403 0.49 -1.10 4.53
N GLY A 404 -0.82 -0.96 4.78
CA GLY A 404 -1.90 -1.61 4.01
C GLY A 404 -2.56 -0.74 2.93
N THR A 405 -2.61 0.59 3.12
CA THR A 405 -3.22 1.54 2.17
C THR A 405 -2.27 2.61 1.67
N ASP A 406 -1.38 3.11 2.52
CA ASP A 406 -0.69 4.38 2.24
C ASP A 406 0.61 4.17 1.41
N LEU A 407 1.33 3.06 1.64
CA LEU A 407 2.57 2.73 0.91
C LEU A 407 2.34 2.28 -0.55
N ALA A 408 1.32 1.46 -0.78
CA ALA A 408 0.88 1.04 -2.11
C ALA A 408 -0.56 0.49 -2.08
N LYS A 409 -1.28 0.56 -3.21
CA LYS A 409 -2.63 -0.02 -3.31
C LYS A 409 -2.55 -1.54 -3.45
N ILE A 410 -2.94 -2.25 -2.39
CA ILE A 410 -2.95 -3.71 -2.31
C ILE A 410 -4.34 -4.24 -2.69
N THR A 411 -4.40 -5.28 -3.54
CA THR A 411 -5.59 -6.08 -3.81
C THR A 411 -5.39 -7.50 -3.25
N PRO A 412 -6.44 -8.33 -3.10
CA PRO A 412 -6.26 -9.65 -2.49
C PRO A 412 -5.22 -10.55 -3.18
N SER A 413 -5.08 -10.46 -4.51
CA SER A 413 -4.08 -11.26 -5.24
C SER A 413 -2.63 -10.78 -5.00
N SER A 414 -2.39 -9.46 -4.92
CA SER A 414 -1.08 -8.93 -4.55
C SER A 414 -0.78 -9.14 -3.07
N GLY A 415 -1.78 -8.98 -2.20
CA GLY A 415 -1.70 -9.29 -0.76
C GLY A 415 -1.21 -10.71 -0.50
N PHE A 416 -1.82 -11.71 -1.14
CA PHE A 416 -1.41 -13.11 -1.02
C PHE A 416 0.08 -13.31 -1.38
N CYS A 417 0.55 -12.69 -2.46
CA CYS A 417 1.94 -12.78 -2.90
C CYS A 417 2.91 -12.06 -1.92
N ILE A 418 2.44 -10.95 -1.32
CA ILE A 418 3.16 -10.16 -0.32
C ILE A 418 3.24 -10.90 1.03
N GLU A 419 2.21 -11.63 1.45
CA GLU A 419 2.29 -12.53 2.62
C GLU A 419 3.30 -13.65 2.38
N ILE A 420 3.11 -14.43 1.32
CA ILE A 420 3.89 -15.63 1.04
C ILE A 420 5.38 -15.31 0.85
N GLY A 421 5.72 -14.31 0.03
CA GLY A 421 7.12 -13.99 -0.24
C GLY A 421 7.82 -13.34 0.95
N SER A 422 7.09 -12.58 1.78
CA SER A 422 7.62 -12.03 3.03
C SER A 422 7.86 -13.13 4.07
N ALA A 423 6.85 -13.97 4.34
CA ALA A 423 6.92 -15.05 5.32
C ALA A 423 7.96 -16.12 4.97
N LEU A 424 8.08 -16.49 3.69
CA LEU A 424 9.11 -17.42 3.22
C LEU A 424 10.52 -16.85 3.42
N THR A 425 10.72 -15.54 3.20
CA THR A 425 12.01 -14.88 3.43
C THR A 425 12.37 -14.80 4.91
N VAL A 426 11.40 -14.47 5.77
CA VAL A 426 11.54 -14.53 7.24
C VAL A 426 11.97 -15.93 7.67
N LEU A 427 11.20 -16.95 7.28
CA LEU A 427 11.48 -18.35 7.63
C LEU A 427 12.89 -18.81 7.21
N ILE A 428 13.32 -18.49 5.99
CA ILE A 428 14.65 -18.90 5.50
C ILE A 428 15.77 -18.23 6.31
N ALA A 429 15.69 -16.93 6.58
CA ALA A 429 16.73 -16.23 7.33
C ALA A 429 16.76 -16.64 8.82
N SER A 430 15.60 -16.78 9.47
CA SER A 430 15.50 -17.30 10.84
C SER A 430 16.07 -18.72 10.94
N ASN A 431 15.86 -19.58 9.94
CA ASN A 431 16.43 -20.93 9.89
C ASN A 431 17.96 -20.97 9.77
N ILE A 432 18.55 -19.99 9.08
CA ILE A 432 20.01 -19.79 8.97
C ILE A 432 20.57 -19.10 10.24
N GLY A 433 19.71 -18.55 11.10
CA GLY A 433 20.10 -17.85 12.33
C GLY A 433 20.47 -16.39 12.12
N ILE A 434 20.06 -15.78 11.00
CA ILE A 434 20.32 -14.37 10.69
C ILE A 434 19.13 -13.55 11.24
N PRO A 435 19.34 -12.63 12.21
CA PRO A 435 18.26 -11.85 12.79
C PRO A 435 17.86 -10.72 11.83
N ILE A 436 16.80 -10.96 11.06
CA ILE A 436 16.24 -9.99 10.12
C ILE A 436 15.03 -9.25 10.67
N SER A 437 14.58 -8.25 9.91
CA SER A 437 13.39 -7.46 10.19
C SER A 437 12.20 -8.00 9.40
N SER A 438 11.22 -8.56 10.11
CA SER A 438 9.90 -8.93 9.60
C SER A 438 9.23 -7.75 8.88
N THR A 439 9.30 -6.56 9.49
CA THR A 439 8.83 -5.28 8.93
C THR A 439 9.51 -4.93 7.60
N HIS A 440 10.84 -5.11 7.49
CA HIS A 440 11.57 -4.83 6.23
C HIS A 440 11.18 -5.81 5.14
N CYS A 441 11.08 -7.10 5.47
CA CYS A 441 10.58 -8.08 4.52
C CYS A 441 9.17 -7.73 4.05
N LYS A 442 8.33 -7.15 4.91
CA LYS A 442 6.98 -6.73 4.52
C LYS A 442 6.99 -5.51 3.59
N VAL A 443 7.74 -4.45 3.92
CA VAL A 443 7.86 -3.25 3.08
C VAL A 443 8.49 -3.58 1.72
N GLY A 444 9.56 -4.37 1.69
CA GLY A 444 10.21 -4.80 0.45
C GLY A 444 9.25 -5.58 -0.48
N SER A 445 8.49 -6.52 0.08
CA SER A 445 7.41 -7.22 -0.62
C SER A 445 6.34 -6.28 -1.19
N VAL A 446 5.83 -5.33 -0.38
CA VAL A 446 4.79 -4.37 -0.79
C VAL A 446 5.29 -3.47 -1.93
N VAL A 447 6.49 -2.91 -1.79
CA VAL A 447 7.11 -2.04 -2.80
C VAL A 447 7.35 -2.80 -4.11
N ALA A 448 7.94 -4.00 -4.05
CA ALA A 448 8.25 -4.76 -5.26
C ALA A 448 6.97 -5.21 -6.01
N VAL A 449 6.00 -5.81 -5.31
CA VAL A 449 4.74 -6.25 -5.95
C VAL A 449 3.91 -5.05 -6.42
N GLY A 450 3.88 -3.95 -5.63
CA GLY A 450 3.27 -2.70 -6.05
C GLY A 450 3.86 -2.18 -7.35
N ARG A 451 5.19 -2.13 -7.44
CA ARG A 451 5.97 -1.59 -8.56
C ARG A 451 5.99 -2.49 -9.82
N VAL A 452 5.71 -3.78 -9.65
CA VAL A 452 5.44 -4.73 -10.76
C VAL A 452 4.00 -4.59 -11.26
N ARG A 453 3.03 -4.27 -10.38
CA ARG A 453 1.61 -4.10 -10.75
C ARG A 453 1.34 -2.79 -11.50
N SER A 454 2.01 -1.69 -11.11
CA SER A 454 2.12 -0.45 -11.91
C SER A 454 3.35 0.37 -11.48
N ARG A 455 3.89 1.19 -12.38
CA ARG A 455 5.02 2.09 -12.10
C ARG A 455 4.71 3.10 -10.98
N GLU A 456 3.44 3.42 -10.79
CA GLU A 456 2.94 4.57 -10.01
C GLU A 456 2.15 4.15 -8.74
N ASN A 457 2.08 2.85 -8.49
CA ASN A 457 1.36 2.28 -7.34
C ASN A 457 2.08 2.47 -6.00
N VAL A 458 3.34 2.89 -5.99
CA VAL A 458 4.15 3.03 -4.77
C VAL A 458 4.34 4.51 -4.44
N ASP A 459 4.13 4.90 -3.19
CA ASP A 459 4.54 6.21 -2.69
C ASP A 459 6.03 6.19 -2.32
N TRP A 460 6.84 6.80 -3.18
CA TRP A 460 8.30 6.92 -2.99
C TRP A 460 8.69 7.92 -1.88
N LYS A 461 7.84 8.91 -1.57
CA LYS A 461 8.07 9.87 -0.47
C LYS A 461 7.85 9.16 0.88
N LEU A 462 6.79 8.38 1.00
CA LEU A 462 6.54 7.54 2.17
C LEU A 462 7.60 6.44 2.31
N PHE A 463 7.94 5.71 1.24
CA PHE A 463 9.00 4.71 1.29
C PHE A 463 10.36 5.29 1.74
N ARG A 464 10.74 6.47 1.25
CA ARG A 464 11.95 7.17 1.70
C ARG A 464 11.89 7.54 3.18
N ASN A 465 10.74 8.05 3.65
CA ASN A 465 10.55 8.40 5.06
C ASN A 465 10.63 7.16 5.97
N ILE A 466 10.12 6.01 5.52
CA ILE A 466 10.23 4.71 6.19
C ILE A 466 11.71 4.27 6.26
N ALA A 467 12.44 4.33 5.15
CA ALA A 467 13.87 4.00 5.13
C ALA A 467 14.72 4.90 6.05
N LEU A 468 14.40 6.20 6.14
CA LEU A 468 15.02 7.11 7.10
C LEU A 468 14.68 6.73 8.55
N ALA A 469 13.43 6.38 8.86
CA ALA A 469 13.04 5.92 10.18
C ALA A 469 13.77 4.62 10.61
N TRP A 470 14.08 3.73 9.67
CA TRP A 470 14.90 2.53 9.93
C TRP A 470 16.34 2.86 10.32
N ILE A 471 16.95 3.86 9.68
CA ILE A 471 18.29 4.35 10.01
C ILE A 471 18.29 5.04 11.38
N VAL A 472 17.29 5.89 11.65
CA VAL A 472 17.14 6.63 12.92
C VAL A 472 16.82 5.72 14.10
N THR A 473 16.15 4.58 13.87
CA THR A 473 15.75 3.63 14.92
C THR A 473 16.91 3.16 15.80
N VAL A 474 18.06 2.87 15.19
CA VAL A 474 19.23 2.32 15.90
C VAL A 474 19.91 3.33 16.83
N PRO A 475 20.34 4.53 16.39
CA PRO A 475 20.96 5.51 17.28
C PRO A 475 19.99 6.05 18.34
N VAL A 476 18.67 6.15 18.05
CA VAL A 476 17.72 6.65 19.07
C VAL A 476 17.45 5.60 20.15
N SER A 477 17.13 4.35 19.79
CA SER A 477 16.97 3.26 20.78
C SER A 477 18.28 2.98 21.55
N GLY A 478 19.42 3.06 20.86
CA GLY A 478 20.75 3.01 21.45
C GLY A 478 21.00 4.15 22.43
N GLY A 479 20.69 5.39 22.07
CA GLY A 479 20.85 6.57 22.93
C GLY A 479 19.99 6.52 24.19
N ILE A 480 18.71 6.11 24.07
CA ILE A 480 17.81 5.96 25.23
C ILE A 480 18.31 4.83 26.15
N SER A 481 18.77 3.71 25.58
CA SER A 481 19.35 2.60 26.37
C SER A 481 20.68 2.98 27.02
N ALA A 482 21.53 3.75 26.34
CA ALA A 482 22.78 4.26 26.89
C ALA A 482 22.50 5.21 28.07
N LEU A 483 21.56 6.15 27.92
CA LEU A 483 21.12 7.04 28.99
C LEU A 483 20.54 6.26 30.18
N THR A 484 19.69 5.26 29.91
CA THR A 484 19.10 4.41 30.97
C THR A 484 20.20 3.65 31.73
N MET A 485 21.18 3.09 31.02
CA MET A 485 22.31 2.39 31.63
C MET A 485 23.23 3.34 32.40
N PHE A 486 23.46 4.55 31.88
CA PHE A 486 24.25 5.58 32.56
C PHE A 486 23.61 5.99 33.89
N ILE A 487 22.28 6.22 33.90
CA ILE A 487 21.51 6.47 35.13
C ILE A 487 21.65 5.30 36.12
N PHE A 488 21.56 4.04 35.65
CA PHE A 488 21.80 2.89 36.53
C PHE A 488 23.23 2.87 37.10
N SER A 489 24.26 3.23 36.33
CA SER A 489 25.66 3.34 36.82
C SER A 489 25.95 4.56 37.70
N LEU A 490 24.94 5.39 38.01
CA LEU A 490 25.01 6.42 39.06
C LEU A 490 24.30 5.99 40.36
N VAL A 491 23.63 4.82 40.35
CA VAL A 491 22.77 4.32 41.44
C VAL A 491 23.23 2.94 41.95
N MET A 492 24.04 2.21 41.17
CA MET A 492 24.69 0.94 41.51
C MET A 492 26.19 1.13 41.70
#